data_AF-A0A819WN54-F1
#
_entry.id   AF-A0A819WN54-F1
#
_cell.length_a   1.000
_cell.length_b   1.000
_cell.length_c   1.000
_cell.angle_alpha   90.00
_cell.angle_beta   90.00
_cell.angle_gamma   90.00
#
_symmetry.space_group_name_H-M   'P 1'
#
loop_
_entity.id
_entity.type
_entity.pdbx_description
1 polymer ?
#
loop_
_entity_poly.entity_id
_entity_poly.type
_entity_poly.pdbx_seq_one_letter_code
_entity_poly.pdbx_strand_id
1 'polypeptide(L)'
;LNACVAIERVVTIIKATNFHKKKSKQIAKIVIVILVIFTICTNIYDPFYRYLIDEDNEDEKRIWCIATYPSSLQTFSSVMHTFHFLAPFIINLISAIILITKRSRQQSNVRIHENYKEILKQQIQQYRHLFTTPVLLVLLGLPRLIILFVSKCMKSTNDTWLFLVGCFILFILPMLTFVVFILPSQFYREQFHKTIVNYRIALERRLNYMIQK
;
A
#
# COMPACT_ATOMS: atom_id res chain seq x y z
N LEU A 1 -2.61 2.82 -3.98
CA LEU A 1 -3.87 2.05 -3.94
C LEU A 1 -4.69 2.28 -2.66
N ASN A 2 -4.15 2.06 -1.45
CA ASN A 2 -4.90 2.24 -0.20
C ASN A 2 -5.57 3.64 -0.07
N ALA A 3 -4.81 4.70 -0.40
CA ALA A 3 -5.34 6.07 -0.45
C ALA A 3 -6.56 6.23 -1.37
N CYS A 4 -6.59 5.55 -2.52
CA CYS A 4 -7.72 5.61 -3.46
C CYS A 4 -8.95 4.88 -2.91
N VAL A 5 -8.75 3.77 -2.19
CA VAL A 5 -9.82 3.07 -1.47
C VAL A 5 -10.41 3.97 -0.39
N ALA A 6 -9.58 4.71 0.35
CA ALA A 6 -10.04 5.67 1.35
C ALA A 6 -10.85 6.82 0.72
N ILE A 7 -10.38 7.38 -0.40
CA ILE A 7 -11.12 8.40 -1.17
C ILE A 7 -12.47 7.85 -1.65
N GLU A 8 -12.51 6.63 -2.19
CA GLU A 8 -13.76 6.03 -2.67
C GLU A 8 -14.77 5.83 -1.54
N ARG A 9 -14.32 5.43 -0.34
CA ARG A 9 -15.18 5.34 0.85
C ARG A 9 -15.78 6.70 1.21
N VAL A 10 -14.96 7.76 1.18
CA VAL A 10 -15.43 9.13 1.43
C VAL A 10 -16.46 9.56 0.39
N VAL A 11 -16.17 9.36 -0.90
CA VAL A 11 -17.10 9.70 -2.00
C VAL A 11 -18.42 8.95 -1.86
N THR A 12 -18.39 7.68 -1.45
CA THR A 12 -19.59 6.87 -1.24
C THR A 12 -20.46 7.45 -0.14
N ILE A 13 -19.87 7.92 0.96
CA ILE A 13 -20.61 8.55 2.06
C ILE A 13 -21.15 9.93 1.65
N ILE A 14 -20.35 10.74 0.94
CA ILE A 14 -20.77 12.07 0.50
C ILE A 14 -21.93 11.98 -0.50
N LYS A 15 -21.87 11.04 -1.45
CA LYS A 15 -22.91 10.89 -2.47
C LYS A 15 -24.14 10.15 -1.95
N ALA A 16 -24.02 9.35 -0.88
CA ALA A 16 -25.10 8.59 -0.27
C ALA A 16 -26.02 7.91 -1.32
N THR A 17 -27.24 8.41 -1.49
CA THR A 17 -28.26 7.89 -2.42
C THR A 17 -27.93 8.12 -3.90
N ASN A 18 -27.12 9.12 -4.23
CA ASN A 18 -26.69 9.46 -5.59
C ASN A 18 -25.43 8.68 -6.03
N PHE A 19 -25.04 7.64 -5.30
CA PHE A 19 -23.85 6.86 -5.62
C PHE A 19 -24.13 5.82 -6.73
N HIS A 20 -23.51 6.00 -7.89
CA HIS A 20 -23.62 5.05 -9.01
C HIS A 20 -22.46 4.05 -9.03
N LYS A 21 -22.74 2.81 -8.60
CA LYS A 21 -21.76 1.70 -8.53
C LYS A 21 -21.07 1.38 -9.86
N LYS A 22 -21.82 1.41 -10.98
CA LYS A 22 -21.26 1.13 -12.32
C LYS A 22 -20.23 2.19 -12.74
N LYS A 23 -20.52 3.47 -12.45
CA LYS A 23 -19.60 4.59 -12.72
C LYS A 23 -18.37 4.53 -11.80
N SER A 24 -18.52 4.24 -10.49
CA SER A 24 -17.35 4.14 -9.60
C SER A 24 -16.41 3.00 -10.03
N LYS A 25 -16.95 1.84 -10.44
CA LYS A 25 -16.12 0.73 -10.95
C LYS A 25 -15.33 1.12 -12.21
N GLN A 26 -15.92 1.88 -13.13
CA GLN A 26 -15.21 2.38 -14.32
C GLN A 26 -14.10 3.36 -13.93
N ILE A 27 -14.40 4.31 -13.05
CA ILE A 27 -13.40 5.28 -12.55
C ILE A 27 -12.26 4.55 -11.83
N ALA A 28 -12.58 3.56 -10.98
CA ALA A 28 -11.58 2.78 -10.26
C ALA A 28 -10.61 2.07 -11.21
N LYS A 29 -11.11 1.48 -12.31
CA LYS A 29 -10.25 0.87 -13.33
C LYS A 29 -9.29 1.89 -13.96
N ILE A 30 -9.81 3.07 -14.33
CA ILE A 30 -9.01 4.15 -14.92
C ILE A 30 -7.94 4.63 -13.93
N VAL A 31 -8.32 4.87 -12.67
CA VAL A 31 -7.40 5.29 -11.60
C VAL A 31 -6.31 4.26 -11.37
N ILE A 32 -6.62 2.96 -11.37
CA ILE A 32 -5.62 1.90 -11.23
C ILE A 32 -4.61 1.96 -12.38
N VAL A 33 -5.07 2.09 -13.63
CA VAL A 33 -4.19 2.18 -14.81
C VAL A 33 -3.30 3.41 -14.72
N ILE A 34 -3.87 4.57 -14.38
CA ILE A 34 -3.11 5.82 -14.20
C ILE A 34 -2.05 5.68 -13.12
N LEU A 35 -2.37 5.07 -11.98
CA LEU A 35 -1.41 4.86 -10.90
C LEU A 35 -0.27 3.95 -11.32
N VAL A 36 -0.55 2.87 -12.04
CA VAL A 36 0.49 1.97 -12.55
C VAL A 36 1.43 2.72 -13.49
N ILE A 37 0.89 3.48 -14.44
CA ILE A 37 1.70 4.28 -15.37
C ILE A 37 2.53 5.30 -14.60
N PHE A 38 1.93 6.04 -13.66
CA PHE A 38 2.63 7.02 -12.83
C PHE A 38 3.76 6.39 -12.01
N THR A 39 3.53 5.23 -11.39
CA THR A 39 4.56 4.50 -10.65
C THR A 39 5.69 4.04 -11.57
N ILE A 40 5.39 3.55 -12.78
CA ILE A 40 6.43 3.18 -13.75
C ILE A 40 7.23 4.41 -14.16
N CYS A 41 6.58 5.49 -14.61
CA CYS A 41 7.27 6.71 -15.05
C CYS A 41 8.14 7.33 -13.96
N THR A 42 7.70 7.31 -12.70
CA THR A 42 8.47 7.84 -11.57
C THR A 42 9.60 6.92 -11.09
N ASN A 43 9.71 5.69 -11.59
CA ASN A 43 10.80 4.76 -11.23
C ASN A 43 11.61 4.30 -12.46
N ILE A 44 11.21 4.68 -13.68
CA ILE A 44 11.83 4.20 -14.91
C ILE A 44 13.30 4.60 -15.05
N TYR A 45 13.71 5.71 -14.44
CA TYR A 45 15.11 6.14 -14.47
C TYR A 45 16.02 5.22 -13.66
N ASP A 46 15.52 4.57 -12.60
CA ASP A 46 16.32 3.75 -11.68
C ASP A 46 17.15 2.65 -12.40
N PRO A 47 16.56 1.80 -13.27
CA PRO A 47 17.32 0.77 -13.99
C PRO A 47 18.36 1.32 -14.97
N PHE A 48 18.19 2.51 -15.55
CA PHE A 48 19.13 3.05 -16.53
C PHE A 48 20.43 3.58 -15.91
N TYR A 49 20.41 3.93 -14.62
CA TYR A 49 21.58 4.46 -13.89
C TYR A 49 22.22 3.44 -12.94
N ARG A 50 21.78 2.17 -13.00
CA ARG A 50 22.44 1.05 -12.32
C ARG A 50 23.44 0.41 -13.26
N TYR A 51 24.68 0.29 -12.80
CA TYR A 51 25.72 -0.44 -13.51
C TYR A 51 26.44 -1.39 -12.56
N LEU A 52 27.01 -2.43 -13.15
CA LEU A 52 27.81 -3.42 -12.47
C LEU A 52 29.27 -2.95 -12.54
N ILE A 53 29.93 -2.89 -11.39
CA ILE A 53 31.37 -2.63 -11.29
C ILE A 53 32.02 -3.92 -10.82
N ASP A 54 32.95 -4.44 -11.60
CA ASP A 54 33.82 -5.52 -11.19
C ASP A 54 35.02 -4.93 -10.43
N GLU A 55 35.08 -5.17 -9.12
CA GLU A 55 36.29 -5.00 -8.33
C GLU A 55 37.11 -6.29 -8.44
N ASP A 56 38.18 -6.23 -9.25
CA ASP A 56 39.18 -7.29 -9.40
C ASP A 56 40.38 -6.92 -8.52
N ASN A 57 40.32 -7.29 -7.23
CA ASN A 57 41.47 -7.23 -6.33
C ASN A 57 42.16 -8.61 -6.32
N GLU A 58 43.49 -8.65 -6.08
CA GLU A 58 44.30 -9.88 -6.14
C GLU A 58 43.77 -11.02 -5.24
N ASP A 59 43.04 -10.70 -4.16
CA ASP A 59 42.52 -11.67 -3.18
C ASP A 59 41.00 -11.93 -3.25
N GLU A 60 40.20 -11.05 -3.87
CA GLU A 60 38.73 -11.17 -3.90
C GLU A 60 38.11 -10.56 -5.16
N LYS A 61 37.34 -11.37 -5.90
CA LYS A 61 36.50 -10.89 -7.01
C LYS A 61 35.12 -10.50 -6.49
N ARG A 62 34.76 -9.23 -6.59
CA ARG A 62 33.44 -8.73 -6.16
C ARG A 62 32.76 -7.92 -7.25
N ILE A 63 31.51 -8.27 -7.55
CA ILE A 63 30.66 -7.52 -8.49
C ILE A 63 29.72 -6.64 -7.66
N TRP A 64 29.89 -5.33 -7.75
CA TRP A 64 29.03 -4.35 -7.09
C TRP A 64 27.94 -3.85 -8.04
N CYS A 65 26.70 -3.82 -7.58
CA CYS A 65 25.62 -3.11 -8.27
C CYS A 65 25.51 -1.71 -7.66
N ILE A 66 26.10 -0.71 -8.31
CA ILE A 66 26.09 0.68 -7.84
C ILE A 66 25.18 1.50 -8.73
N ALA A 67 24.33 2.29 -8.09
CA ALA A 67 23.47 3.25 -8.78
C ALA A 67 24.11 4.64 -8.68
N THR A 68 24.57 5.19 -9.80
CA THR A 68 25.25 6.49 -9.82
C THR A 68 24.41 7.44 -10.63
N TYR A 69 23.71 8.30 -9.90
CA TYR A 69 22.84 9.30 -10.48
C TYR A 69 23.57 10.65 -10.54
N PRO A 70 23.32 11.45 -11.59
CA PRO A 70 23.58 12.88 -11.53
C PRO A 70 22.90 13.50 -10.29
N SER A 71 23.49 14.56 -9.72
CA SER A 71 22.99 15.21 -8.49
C SER A 71 21.52 15.67 -8.59
N SER A 72 21.09 16.10 -9.78
CA SER A 72 19.69 16.43 -10.09
C SER A 72 18.75 15.22 -9.96
N LEU A 73 19.14 14.07 -10.48
CA LEU A 73 18.38 12.81 -10.40
C LEU A 73 18.36 12.24 -8.98
N GLN A 74 19.44 12.42 -8.21
CA GLN A 74 19.48 12.02 -6.80
C GLN A 74 18.50 12.83 -5.94
N THR A 75 18.39 14.13 -6.19
CA THR A 75 17.42 15.00 -5.52
C THR A 75 16.00 14.63 -5.92
N PHE A 76 15.74 14.45 -7.22
CA PHE A 76 14.45 14.02 -7.74
C PHE A 76 14.02 12.67 -7.14
N SER A 77 14.93 11.69 -7.10
CA SER A 77 14.69 10.37 -6.51
C SER A 77 14.30 10.45 -5.04
N SER A 78 15.03 11.25 -4.25
CA SER A 78 14.76 11.43 -2.83
C SER A 78 13.40 12.09 -2.58
N VAL A 79 13.05 13.10 -3.39
CA VAL A 79 11.73 13.76 -3.36
C VAL A 79 10.63 12.77 -3.73
N MET A 80 10.81 11.98 -4.79
CA MET A 80 9.82 11.00 -5.25
C MET A 80 9.60 9.88 -4.23
N HIS A 81 10.65 9.34 -3.62
CA HIS A 81 10.51 8.35 -2.55
C HIS A 81 9.75 8.91 -1.34
N THR A 82 10.06 10.15 -0.96
CA THR A 82 9.35 10.85 0.12
C THR A 82 7.89 11.06 -0.24
N PHE A 83 7.61 11.51 -1.46
CA PHE A 83 6.25 11.74 -1.96
C PHE A 83 5.42 10.44 -2.02
N HIS A 84 5.97 9.37 -2.61
CA HIS A 84 5.31 8.07 -2.72
C HIS A 84 5.01 7.44 -1.36
N PHE A 85 5.80 7.76 -0.33
CA PHE A 85 5.53 7.33 1.03
C PHE A 85 4.52 8.23 1.75
N LEU A 86 4.75 9.54 1.76
CA LEU A 86 4.01 10.47 2.60
C LEU A 86 2.63 10.82 2.02
N ALA A 87 2.51 10.98 0.70
CA ALA A 87 1.26 11.39 0.07
C ALA A 87 0.12 10.38 0.32
N PRO A 88 0.30 9.06 0.16
CA PRO A 88 -0.73 8.09 0.50
C PRO A 88 -1.12 8.13 1.98
N PHE A 89 -0.17 8.37 2.88
CA PHE A 89 -0.45 8.48 4.31
C PHE A 89 -1.34 9.70 4.61
N ILE A 90 -0.96 10.88 4.14
CA ILE A 90 -1.72 12.12 4.33
C ILE A 90 -3.15 11.96 3.78
N ILE A 91 -3.28 11.41 2.57
CA ILE A 91 -4.59 11.19 1.95
C ILE A 91 -5.46 10.24 2.79
N ASN A 92 -4.89 9.14 3.29
CA ASN A 92 -5.64 8.20 4.15
C ASN A 92 -6.09 8.86 5.46
N LEU A 93 -5.22 9.66 6.10
CA LEU A 93 -5.55 10.35 7.34
C LEU A 93 -6.67 11.37 7.12
N ILE A 94 -6.54 12.23 6.11
CA ILE A 94 -7.56 13.22 5.74
C ILE A 94 -8.88 12.52 5.39
N SER A 95 -8.82 11.43 4.61
CA SER A 95 -10.01 10.67 4.24
C SER A 95 -10.73 10.10 5.46
N ALA A 96 -10.00 9.54 6.43
CA ALA A 96 -10.59 9.02 7.67
C ALA A 96 -11.27 10.13 8.51
N ILE A 97 -10.65 11.31 8.60
CA ILE A 97 -11.23 12.48 9.31
C ILE A 97 -12.53 12.93 8.63
N ILE A 98 -12.52 13.07 7.30
CA ILE A 98 -13.70 13.46 6.52
C ILE A 98 -14.82 12.41 6.68
N LEU A 99 -14.47 11.12 6.59
CA LEU A 99 -15.40 10.01 6.73
C LEU A 99 -16.17 10.08 8.05
N ILE A 100 -15.43 10.20 9.16
CA ILE A 100 -16.00 10.25 10.50
C ILE A 100 -16.82 11.51 10.69
N THR A 101 -16.32 12.67 10.27
CA THR A 101 -17.05 13.93 10.44
C THR A 101 -18.37 13.93 9.66
N LYS A 102 -18.37 13.42 8.41
CA LYS A 102 -19.59 13.31 7.60
C LYS A 102 -20.57 12.30 8.20
N ARG A 103 -20.10 11.15 8.68
CA ARG A 103 -20.95 10.17 9.38
C ARG A 103 -21.53 10.71 10.67
N SER A 104 -20.72 11.34 11.52
CA SER A 104 -21.18 11.93 12.78
C SER A 104 -22.22 13.02 12.53
N ARG A 105 -22.03 13.88 11.51
CA ARG A 105 -23.05 14.87 11.12
C ARG A 105 -24.33 14.22 10.63
N GLN A 106 -24.23 13.22 9.75
CA GLN A 106 -25.40 12.50 9.25
C GLN A 106 -26.18 11.83 10.39
N GLN A 107 -25.47 11.22 11.35
CA GLN A 107 -26.07 10.56 12.49
C GLN A 107 -26.65 11.53 13.51
N SER A 108 -26.02 12.69 13.70
CA SER A 108 -26.55 13.78 14.54
C SER A 108 -27.85 14.36 13.99
N ASN A 109 -27.99 14.47 12.67
CA ASN A 109 -29.24 14.92 12.04
C ASN A 109 -30.38 13.91 12.22
N VAL A 110 -30.08 12.62 12.41
CA VAL A 110 -31.08 11.56 12.65
C VAL A 110 -31.37 11.38 14.14
N ARG A 111 -30.35 11.51 14.99
CA ARG A 111 -30.43 11.34 16.45
C ARG A 111 -30.44 12.69 17.16
N ILE A 112 -31.54 13.40 17.03
CA ILE A 112 -31.73 14.78 17.52
C ILE A 112 -31.48 14.91 19.04
N HIS A 113 -31.71 13.84 19.82
CA HIS A 113 -31.60 13.84 21.28
C HIS A 113 -30.18 13.49 21.81
N GLU A 114 -29.28 13.01 20.96
CA GLU A 114 -27.90 12.68 21.37
C GLU A 114 -26.97 13.87 21.10
N ASN A 115 -26.06 14.16 22.03
CA ASN A 115 -25.10 15.24 21.86
C ASN A 115 -24.07 14.88 20.77
N TYR A 116 -23.74 15.83 19.89
CA TYR A 116 -22.78 15.61 18.78
C TYR A 116 -21.43 15.07 19.27
N LYS A 117 -20.96 15.49 20.45
CA LYS A 117 -19.71 14.99 21.06
C LYS A 117 -19.77 13.48 21.35
N GLU A 118 -20.90 12.98 21.83
CA GLU A 118 -21.08 11.56 22.14
C GLU A 118 -21.15 10.74 20.86
N ILE A 119 -21.90 11.22 19.86
CA ILE A 119 -21.96 10.62 18.53
C ILE A 119 -20.55 10.56 17.92
N LEU A 120 -19.79 11.66 17.98
CA LEU A 120 -18.43 11.69 17.45
C LEU A 120 -17.51 10.70 18.17
N LYS A 121 -17.58 10.61 19.50
CA LYS A 121 -16.81 9.65 20.29
C LYS A 121 -17.15 8.20 19.91
N GLN A 122 -18.43 7.88 19.78
CA GLN A 122 -18.89 6.57 19.32
C GLN A 122 -18.38 6.23 17.92
N GLN A 123 -18.47 7.18 16.98
CA GLN A 123 -17.97 7.00 15.61
C GLN A 123 -16.44 6.80 15.58
N ILE A 124 -15.68 7.58 16.35
CA ILE A 124 -14.22 7.38 16.46
C ILE A 124 -13.89 5.98 17.01
N GLN A 125 -14.63 5.51 18.01
CA GLN A 125 -14.40 4.19 18.60
C GLN A 125 -14.75 3.06 17.63
N GLN A 126 -15.87 3.18 16.90
CA GLN A 126 -16.30 2.23 15.88
C GLN A 126 -15.31 2.15 14.70
N TYR A 127 -14.77 3.30 14.29
CA TYR A 127 -13.90 3.43 13.13
C TYR A 127 -12.41 3.55 13.48
N ARG A 128 -12.01 3.23 14.72
CA ARG A 128 -10.61 3.29 15.19
C ARG A 128 -9.64 2.60 14.22
N HIS A 129 -10.06 1.47 13.65
CA HIS A 129 -9.28 0.71 12.68
C HIS A 129 -8.87 1.52 11.43
N LEU A 130 -9.66 2.50 10.99
CA LEU A 130 -9.32 3.38 9.86
C LEU A 130 -8.09 4.26 10.12
N PHE A 131 -7.78 4.54 11.39
CA PHE A 131 -6.55 5.24 11.77
C PHE A 131 -5.43 4.27 12.11
N THR A 132 -5.76 3.13 12.72
CA THR A 132 -4.77 2.10 13.07
C THR A 132 -4.04 1.56 11.84
N THR A 133 -4.73 1.32 10.73
CA THR A 133 -4.10 0.79 9.50
C THR A 133 -3.08 1.75 8.85
N PRO A 134 -3.37 3.04 8.60
CA PRO A 134 -2.37 3.99 8.11
C PRO A 134 -1.19 4.22 9.05
N VAL A 135 -1.44 4.24 10.37
CA VAL A 135 -0.38 4.43 11.38
C VAL A 135 0.55 3.22 11.43
N LEU A 136 0.00 2.01 11.40
CA LEU A 136 0.80 0.79 11.27
C LEU A 136 1.62 0.80 9.97
N LEU A 137 1.02 1.17 8.84
CA LEU A 137 1.75 1.27 7.56
C LEU A 137 2.95 2.23 7.63
N VAL A 138 2.83 3.35 8.34
CA VAL A 138 3.95 4.29 8.55
C VAL A 138 5.01 3.70 9.47
N LEU A 139 4.60 3.12 10.59
CA LEU A 139 5.52 2.45 11.53
C LEU A 139 6.29 1.31 10.86
N LEU A 140 5.64 0.54 9.98
CA LEU A 140 6.26 -0.54 9.23
C LEU A 140 7.14 -0.03 8.08
N GLY A 141 6.82 1.12 7.49
CA GLY A 141 7.55 1.67 6.33
C GLY A 141 8.72 2.61 6.69
N LEU A 142 8.69 3.24 7.87
CA LEU A 142 9.76 4.14 8.35
C LEU A 142 11.13 3.46 8.46
N PRO A 143 11.27 2.25 9.05
CA PRO A 143 12.56 1.58 9.13
C PRO A 143 13.14 1.28 7.74
N ARG A 144 12.27 1.04 6.75
CA ARG A 144 12.67 0.78 5.37
C ARG A 144 13.22 2.04 4.69
N LEU A 145 12.62 3.22 4.94
CA LEU A 145 13.17 4.49 4.48
C LEU A 145 14.52 4.77 5.13
N ILE A 146 14.63 4.58 6.45
CA ILE A 146 15.88 4.79 7.19
C ILE A 146 17.00 3.91 6.61
N ILE A 147 16.74 2.63 6.38
CA ILE A 147 17.71 1.71 5.76
C ILE A 147 18.10 2.15 4.35
N LEU A 148 17.15 2.60 3.52
CA LEU A 148 17.44 3.02 2.15
C LEU A 148 18.27 4.30 2.09
N PHE A 149 18.14 5.19 3.08
CA PHE A 149 18.98 6.39 3.22
C PHE A 149 20.32 6.11 3.91
N VAL A 150 20.37 5.23 4.91
CA VAL A 150 21.59 4.88 5.67
C VAL A 150 22.50 3.92 4.88
N SER A 151 21.95 3.04 4.06
CA SER A 151 22.75 2.11 3.22
C SER A 151 23.57 2.81 2.15
N LYS A 152 23.13 3.97 1.65
CA LYS A 152 23.97 4.86 0.83
C LYS A 152 25.22 5.37 1.58
N CYS A 153 25.27 5.23 2.91
CA CYS A 153 26.39 5.62 3.77
C CYS A 153 27.21 4.44 4.33
N MET A 154 26.90 3.17 4.03
CA MET A 154 27.66 2.04 4.60
C MET A 154 28.99 1.85 3.85
N LYS A 155 30.09 2.21 4.52
CA LYS A 155 31.47 2.07 4.04
C LYS A 155 32.16 0.75 4.43
N SER A 156 31.51 -0.11 5.22
CA SER A 156 32.15 -1.29 5.85
C SER A 156 31.38 -2.59 5.61
N THR A 157 32.13 -3.64 5.27
CA THR A 157 31.65 -4.97 4.81
C THR A 157 31.23 -5.91 5.94
N ASN A 158 31.63 -5.65 7.20
CA ASN A 158 31.43 -6.59 8.31
C ASN A 158 29.98 -6.75 8.80
N ASP A 159 29.10 -5.77 8.56
CA ASP A 159 27.70 -5.80 9.03
C ASP A 159 26.67 -6.12 7.93
N THR A 160 27.14 -6.54 6.75
CA THR A 160 26.31 -6.75 5.55
C THR A 160 25.19 -7.77 5.78
N TRP A 161 25.44 -8.84 6.52
CA TRP A 161 24.44 -9.87 6.81
C TRP A 161 23.29 -9.38 7.70
N LEU A 162 23.61 -8.60 8.73
CA LEU A 162 22.60 -8.05 9.65
C LEU A 162 21.72 -7.02 8.93
N PHE A 163 22.33 -6.22 8.05
CA PHE A 163 21.64 -5.31 7.14
C PHE A 163 20.71 -6.05 6.15
N LEU A 164 21.20 -7.12 5.50
CA LEU A 164 20.42 -7.93 4.56
C LEU A 164 19.22 -8.61 5.24
N VAL A 165 19.42 -9.17 6.44
CA VAL A 165 18.34 -9.76 7.24
C VAL A 165 17.29 -8.70 7.61
N GLY A 166 17.73 -7.52 8.06
CA GLY A 166 16.84 -6.39 8.33
C GLY A 166 16.03 -5.97 7.10
N CYS A 167 16.66 -5.94 5.92
CA CYS A 167 15.98 -5.68 4.65
C CYS A 167 14.94 -6.75 4.35
N PHE A 168 15.28 -8.03 4.45
CA PHE A 168 14.34 -9.13 4.20
C PHE A 168 13.10 -9.06 5.10
N ILE A 169 13.30 -8.85 6.41
CA ILE A 169 12.19 -8.72 7.38
C ILE A 169 11.27 -7.56 7.01
N LEU A 170 11.84 -6.42 6.59
CA LEU A 170 11.08 -5.24 6.18
C LEU A 170 10.37 -5.37 4.83
N PHE A 171 10.84 -6.24 3.93
CA PHE A 171 10.14 -6.60 2.70
C PHE A 171 9.02 -7.64 2.93
N ILE A 172 9.18 -8.50 3.92
CA ILE A 172 8.16 -9.50 4.32
C ILE A 172 6.97 -8.84 5.03
N LEU A 173 7.21 -7.80 5.84
CA LEU A 173 6.16 -7.09 6.59
C LEU A 173 4.98 -6.56 5.71
N PRO A 174 5.23 -5.95 4.54
CA PRO A 174 4.19 -5.60 3.56
C PRO A 174 3.43 -6.82 3.01
N MET A 175 4.09 -7.95 2.78
CA MET A 175 3.44 -9.19 2.32
C MET A 175 2.55 -9.79 3.43
N LEU A 176 2.99 -9.70 4.69
CA LEU A 176 2.23 -10.12 5.87
C LEU A 176 1.02 -9.21 6.16
N THR A 177 0.97 -8.01 5.59
CA THR A 177 -0.19 -7.10 5.74
C THR A 177 -1.46 -7.77 5.21
N PHE A 178 -1.38 -8.59 4.15
CA PHE A 178 -2.50 -9.40 3.68
C PHE A 178 -2.95 -10.40 4.76
N VAL A 179 -2.02 -11.13 5.35
CA VAL A 179 -2.33 -12.15 6.38
C VAL A 179 -2.91 -11.51 7.64
N VAL A 180 -2.34 -10.40 8.11
CA VAL A 180 -2.73 -9.74 9.36
C VAL A 180 -4.06 -9.00 9.25
N PHE A 181 -4.37 -8.39 8.10
CA PHE A 181 -5.56 -7.56 7.96
C PHE A 181 -6.71 -8.22 7.19
N ILE A 182 -6.43 -9.13 6.24
CA ILE A 182 -7.46 -9.72 5.37
C ILE A 182 -7.93 -11.07 5.91
N LEU A 183 -7.02 -11.93 6.37
CA LEU A 183 -7.36 -13.26 6.88
C LEU A 183 -8.33 -13.28 8.08
N PRO A 184 -8.21 -12.40 9.10
CA PRO A 184 -9.11 -12.41 10.25
C PRO A 184 -10.49 -11.77 9.98
N SER A 185 -10.67 -11.09 8.85
CA SER A 185 -11.97 -10.50 8.52
C SER A 185 -12.94 -11.59 8.05
N GLN A 186 -14.06 -11.77 8.78
CA GLN A 186 -15.10 -12.74 8.44
C GLN A 186 -15.62 -12.56 7.00
N PHE A 187 -15.83 -11.31 6.59
CA PHE A 187 -16.30 -10.98 5.23
C PHE A 187 -15.28 -11.38 4.15
N TYR A 188 -14.00 -11.00 4.31
CA TYR A 188 -12.99 -11.33 3.30
C TYR A 188 -12.68 -12.83 3.27
N ARG A 189 -12.71 -13.51 4.42
CA ARG A 189 -12.54 -14.96 4.52
C ARG A 189 -13.63 -15.71 3.76
N GLU A 190 -14.90 -15.28 3.88
CA GLU A 190 -16.02 -15.89 3.17
C GLU A 190 -15.92 -15.68 1.65
N GLN A 191 -15.57 -14.47 1.21
CA GLN A 191 -15.34 -14.17 -0.22
C GLN A 191 -14.17 -14.96 -0.79
N PHE A 192 -13.07 -15.09 -0.03
CA PHE A 192 -11.91 -15.87 -0.42
C PHE A 192 -12.25 -17.35 -0.57
N HIS A 193 -12.97 -17.92 0.39
CA HIS A 193 -13.45 -19.31 0.33
C HIS A 193 -14.34 -19.54 -0.90
N LYS A 194 -15.33 -18.68 -1.15
CA LYS A 194 -16.20 -18.75 -2.34
C LYS A 194 -15.38 -18.71 -3.64
N THR A 195 -14.35 -17.88 -3.69
CA THR A 195 -13.48 -17.76 -4.86
C THR A 195 -12.68 -19.04 -5.09
N ILE A 196 -12.09 -19.63 -4.04
CA ILE A 196 -11.35 -20.89 -4.14
C ILE A 196 -12.25 -22.02 -4.65
N VAL A 197 -13.45 -22.16 -4.08
CA VAL A 197 -14.39 -23.22 -4.49
C VAL A 197 -14.76 -23.07 -5.96
N ASN A 198 -15.09 -21.85 -6.40
CA ASN A 198 -15.41 -21.58 -7.81
C ASN A 198 -14.23 -21.88 -8.74
N TYR A 199 -13.01 -21.55 -8.32
CA TYR A 199 -11.81 -21.83 -9.10
C TYR A 199 -11.53 -23.32 -9.21
N ARG A 200 -11.71 -24.08 -8.10
CA ARG A 200 -11.59 -25.54 -8.07
C ARG A 200 -12.56 -26.20 -9.03
N ILE A 201 -13.84 -25.81 -8.98
CA ILE A 201 -14.88 -26.32 -9.88
C ILE A 201 -14.56 -25.98 -11.34
N ALA A 202 -14.05 -24.77 -11.62
CA ALA A 202 -13.66 -24.39 -12.97
C ALA A 202 -12.47 -25.20 -13.49
N LEU A 203 -11.50 -25.51 -12.61
CA LEU A 203 -10.34 -26.34 -12.93
C LEU A 203 -10.74 -27.79 -13.19
N GLU A 204 -11.59 -28.37 -12.33
CA GLU A 204 -12.13 -29.73 -12.49
C GLU A 204 -12.92 -29.86 -13.81
N ARG A 205 -13.75 -28.86 -14.15
CA ARG A 205 -14.47 -28.85 -15.44
C ARG A 205 -13.52 -28.76 -16.64
N ARG A 206 -12.46 -27.94 -16.56
CA ARG A 206 -11.45 -27.84 -17.63
C ARG A 206 -10.64 -29.12 -17.77
N LEU A 207 -10.26 -29.77 -16.65
CA LEU A 207 -9.56 -31.05 -16.68
C LEU A 207 -10.43 -32.15 -17.30
N ASN A 208 -11.69 -32.27 -16.87
CA ASN A 208 -12.61 -33.27 -17.42
C ASN A 208 -12.86 -33.07 -18.92
N TYR A 209 -12.93 -31.82 -19.38
CA TYR A 209 -13.06 -31.50 -20.82
C TYR A 209 -11.80 -31.85 -21.62
N MET A 210 -10.61 -31.74 -21.03
CA MET A 210 -9.35 -32.13 -21.68
C MET A 210 -9.13 -33.65 -21.69
N ILE A 211 -9.70 -34.39 -20.74
CA ILE A 211 -9.60 -35.86 -20.66
C ILE A 211 -10.59 -36.57 -21.62
N GLN A 212 -11.72 -35.92 -21.94
CA GLN A 212 -12.72 -36.45 -22.89
C GLN A 212 -12.39 -36.22 -24.37
N LYS A 213 -11.27 -35.56 -24.69
CA LYS A 213 -10.84 -35.23 -26.05
C LYS A 213 -9.57 -35.99 -26.37
#